data_AF-A0AAU7X151-F1
#
_entry.id   AF-A0AAU7X151-F1
#
_cell.length_a   1.000
_cell.length_b   1.000
_cell.length_c   1.000
_cell.angle_alpha   90.00
_cell.angle_beta   90.00
_cell.angle_gamma   90.00
#
_symmetry.space_group_name_H-M   'P 1'
#
loop_
_entity.id
_entity.type
_entity.pdbx_description
1 polymer ?
#
loop_
_entity_poly.entity_id
_entity_poly.type
_entity_poly.pdbx_seq_one_letter_code
_entity_poly.pdbx_strand_id
1 'polypeptide(L)'
;MKWLLLGIVVALAGCAAREPEVRTVRVEVPVQVPCRAPMVPVPAWATNSLKKTDSLELKVRALLAERRQRIGYERVLVAAVAACQ
;
A
#
# COMPACT_ATOMS: atom_id res chain seq x y z
N MET A 1 34.75 -59.78 -18.43
CA MET A 1 33.60 -58.97 -18.90
C MET A 1 32.62 -58.57 -17.78
N LYS A 2 32.00 -59.51 -17.06
CA LYS A 2 31.00 -59.23 -15.99
C LYS A 2 31.50 -58.35 -14.84
N TRP A 3 32.75 -58.55 -14.40
CA TRP A 3 33.37 -57.75 -13.33
C TRP A 3 33.64 -56.30 -13.76
N LEU A 4 33.91 -56.08 -15.04
CA LEU A 4 34.17 -54.75 -15.60
C LEU A 4 32.87 -53.95 -15.71
N LEU A 5 31.77 -54.62 -16.11
CA LEU A 5 30.43 -54.05 -16.07
C LEU A 5 29.98 -53.73 -14.64
N LEU A 6 30.27 -54.62 -13.68
CA LEU A 6 29.94 -54.39 -12.27
C LEU A 6 30.69 -53.18 -11.70
N GLY A 7 31.98 -53.03 -12.02
CA GLY A 7 32.77 -51.86 -11.61
C GLY A 7 32.25 -50.54 -12.17
N ILE A 8 31.81 -50.53 -13.44
CA ILE A 8 31.21 -49.35 -14.07
C ILE A 8 29.89 -48.95 -13.40
N VAL A 9 29.02 -49.92 -13.09
CA VAL A 9 27.74 -49.66 -12.41
C VAL A 9 27.96 -49.09 -11.00
N VAL A 10 28.95 -49.59 -10.26
CA VAL A 10 29.30 -49.07 -8.93
C VAL A 10 29.86 -47.65 -9.00
N ALA A 11 30.71 -47.35 -9.98
CA ALA A 11 31.27 -46.02 -10.17
C ALA A 11 30.19 -44.97 -10.52
N LEU A 12 29.20 -45.35 -11.33
CA LEU A 12 28.09 -44.47 -11.72
C LEU A 12 27.10 -44.23 -10.56
N ALA A 13 26.82 -45.24 -9.74
CA ALA A 13 25.96 -45.12 -8.57
C ALA A 13 26.53 -44.13 -7.52
N GLY A 14 27.86 -44.01 -7.42
CA GLY A 14 28.53 -43.05 -6.53
C GLY A 14 28.28 -41.57 -6.87
N CYS A 15 28.03 -41.23 -8.13
CA CYS A 15 27.70 -39.85 -8.53
C CYS A 15 26.27 -39.43 -8.14
N ALA A 16 25.33 -40.38 -8.08
CA ALA A 16 23.93 -40.12 -7.71
C ALA A 16 23.71 -40.08 -6.18
N ALA A 17 24.65 -40.60 -5.39
CA ALA A 17 24.57 -40.66 -3.93
C ALA A 17 25.02 -39.38 -3.21
N ARG A 18 25.36 -38.31 -3.95
CA ARG A 18 25.84 -37.06 -3.35
C ARG A 18 24.65 -36.24 -2.83
N GLU A 19 24.62 -35.99 -1.53
CA GLU A 19 23.59 -35.13 -0.93
C GLU A 19 23.71 -33.69 -1.46
N PRO A 20 22.58 -33.06 -1.85
CA PRO A 20 22.61 -31.67 -2.30
C PRO A 20 22.96 -30.74 -1.13
N GLU A 21 23.89 -29.82 -1.36
CA GLU A 21 24.23 -28.77 -0.39
C GLU A 21 23.06 -27.78 -0.28
N VAL A 22 22.24 -27.93 0.76
CA VAL A 22 21.09 -27.04 1.00
C VAL A 22 21.60 -25.69 1.52
N ARG A 23 21.64 -24.69 0.64
CA ARG A 23 21.91 -23.30 1.02
C ARG A 23 20.61 -22.57 1.31
N THR A 24 20.29 -22.40 2.58
CA THR A 24 19.16 -21.56 3.00
C THR A 24 19.51 -20.10 2.71
N VAL A 25 18.81 -19.49 1.77
CA VAL A 25 18.91 -18.05 1.47
C VAL A 25 17.86 -17.32 2.30
N ARG A 26 18.27 -16.27 3.02
CA ARG A 26 17.32 -15.37 3.67
C ARG A 26 16.67 -14.50 2.60
N VAL A 27 15.34 -14.56 2.52
CA VAL A 27 14.53 -13.72 1.62
C VAL A 27 13.76 -12.74 2.49
N GLU A 28 13.97 -11.44 2.25
CA GLU A 28 13.16 -10.38 2.84
C GLU A 28 11.82 -10.36 2.09
N VAL A 29 10.76 -10.87 2.74
CA VAL A 29 9.40 -10.81 2.19
C VAL A 29 8.79 -9.48 2.62
N PRO A 30 8.37 -8.60 1.69
CA PRO A 30 7.70 -7.36 2.07
C PRO A 30 6.41 -7.68 2.81
N VAL A 31 6.27 -7.12 4.01
CA VAL A 31 5.07 -7.24 4.85
C VAL A 31 4.25 -5.96 4.73
N GLN A 32 2.93 -6.12 4.58
CA GLN A 32 2.02 -4.98 4.56
C GLN A 32 1.99 -4.33 5.94
N VAL A 33 2.44 -3.07 6.04
CA VAL A 33 2.37 -2.29 7.26
C VAL A 33 1.10 -1.43 7.30
N PRO A 34 0.47 -1.25 8.46
CA PRO A 34 -0.69 -0.38 8.57
C PRO A 34 -0.28 1.08 8.33
N CYS A 35 -1.01 1.79 7.47
CA CYS A 35 -0.76 3.22 7.27
C CYS A 35 -1.08 4.02 8.53
N ARG A 36 -0.19 4.94 8.89
CA ARG A 36 -0.35 5.89 10.01
C ARG A 36 -0.49 7.32 9.51
N ALA A 37 -1.43 7.57 8.61
CA ALA A 37 -1.74 8.93 8.18
C ALA A 37 -2.43 9.72 9.32
N PRO A 38 -2.10 11.01 9.49
CA PRO A 38 -2.76 11.85 10.48
C PRO A 38 -4.23 12.09 10.10
N MET A 39 -5.08 12.26 11.12
CA MET A 39 -6.49 12.61 10.92
C MET A 39 -6.60 14.00 10.31
N VAL A 40 -7.29 14.13 9.18
CA VAL A 40 -7.53 15.42 8.53
C VAL A 40 -8.73 16.10 9.20
N PRO A 41 -8.55 17.26 9.86
CA PRO A 41 -9.63 17.93 10.57
C PRO A 41 -10.68 18.47 9.61
N VAL A 42 -11.95 18.33 9.97
CA VAL A 42 -13.07 18.90 9.20
C VAL A 42 -13.04 20.43 9.35
N PRO A 43 -13.05 21.20 8.26
CA PRO A 43 -13.02 22.65 8.33
C PRO A 43 -14.37 23.21 8.81
N ALA A 44 -14.33 24.42 9.37
CA ALA A 44 -15.54 25.19 9.65
C ALA A 44 -16.19 25.61 8.32
N TRP A 45 -17.23 24.88 7.91
CA TRP A 45 -17.95 25.12 6.67
C TRP A 45 -18.63 26.48 6.65
N ALA A 46 -18.44 27.23 5.56
CA ALA A 46 -18.98 28.57 5.43
C ALA A 46 -20.52 28.62 5.47
N THR A 47 -21.21 27.52 5.14
CA THR A 47 -22.67 27.45 5.21
C THR A 47 -23.22 27.17 6.61
N ASN A 48 -22.39 26.77 7.58
CA ASN A 48 -22.87 26.42 8.94
C ASN A 48 -23.56 27.58 9.67
N SER A 49 -23.24 28.82 9.32
CA SER A 49 -23.84 30.02 9.92
C SER A 49 -25.11 30.50 9.22
N LEU A 50 -25.51 29.89 8.09
CA LEU A 50 -26.66 30.33 7.31
C LEU A 50 -27.99 30.05 8.04
N LYS A 51 -28.88 31.04 7.98
CA LYS A 51 -30.26 30.95 8.45
C LYS A 51 -31.22 30.91 7.26
N LYS A 52 -32.41 30.35 7.49
CA LYS A 52 -33.48 30.31 6.47
C LYS A 52 -33.88 31.72 6.01
N THR A 53 -33.87 32.68 6.92
CA THR A 53 -34.24 34.09 6.69
C THR A 53 -33.16 34.90 5.97
N ASP A 54 -31.95 34.36 5.79
CA ASP A 54 -30.87 35.11 5.14
C ASP A 54 -31.18 35.38 3.67
N SER A 55 -30.67 36.52 3.19
CA SER A 55 -30.83 36.93 1.79
C SER A 55 -30.20 35.92 0.84
N LEU A 56 -30.71 35.89 -0.40
CA LEU A 56 -30.17 35.01 -1.44
C LEU A 56 -28.68 35.32 -1.71
N GLU A 57 -28.30 36.60 -1.71
CA GLU A 57 -26.91 37.01 -1.91
C GLU A 57 -25.97 36.42 -0.85
N LEU A 58 -26.37 36.47 0.42
CA LEU A 58 -25.56 35.93 1.52
C LEU A 58 -25.42 34.41 1.40
N LYS A 59 -26.50 33.71 1.05
CA LYS A 59 -26.48 32.26 0.79
C LYS A 59 -25.55 31.89 -0.37
N VAL A 60 -25.65 32.59 -1.50
CA VAL A 60 -24.79 32.33 -2.68
C VAL A 60 -23.33 32.59 -2.34
N ARG A 61 -23.02 33.67 -1.61
CA ARG A 61 -21.65 33.99 -1.18
C ARG A 61 -21.07 32.89 -0.29
N ALA A 62 -21.83 32.42 0.69
CA ALA A 62 -21.41 31.32 1.58
C ALA A 62 -21.21 30.01 0.81
N LEU A 63 -22.09 29.66 -0.12
CA LEU A 63 -21.96 28.47 -0.96
C LEU A 63 -20.71 28.51 -1.86
N LEU A 64 -20.41 29.67 -2.46
CA LEU A 64 -19.20 29.85 -3.27
C LEU A 64 -17.91 29.79 -2.44
N ALA A 65 -17.94 30.29 -1.21
CA ALA A 65 -16.83 30.17 -0.27
C ALA A 65 -16.62 28.70 0.14
N GLU A 66 -17.70 28.01 0.53
CA GLU A 66 -17.64 26.60 0.91
C GLU A 66 -17.17 25.71 -0.23
N ARG A 67 -17.59 25.98 -1.47
CA ARG A 67 -17.10 25.23 -2.63
C ARG A 67 -15.57 25.23 -2.71
N ARG A 68 -14.94 26.37 -2.43
CA ARG A 68 -13.46 26.46 -2.38
C ARG A 68 -12.89 25.71 -1.16
N GLN A 69 -13.55 25.77 0.00
CA GLN A 69 -13.15 24.99 1.17
C GLN A 69 -13.17 23.48 0.87
N ARG A 70 -14.21 22.98 0.20
CA ARG A 70 -14.33 21.55 -0.17
C ARG A 70 -13.23 21.12 -1.13
N ILE A 71 -12.92 21.92 -2.15
CA ILE A 71 -11.79 21.65 -3.07
C ILE A 71 -10.47 21.56 -2.30
N GLY A 72 -10.24 22.45 -1.34
CA GLY A 72 -9.05 22.40 -0.48
C GLY A 72 -9.02 21.15 0.40
N TYR A 73 -10.12 20.85 1.08
CA TYR A 73 -10.25 19.70 1.97
C TYR A 73 -10.05 18.37 1.22
N GLU A 74 -10.63 18.23 0.03
CA GLU A 74 -10.47 17.04 -0.82
C GLU A 74 -9.00 16.83 -1.22
N ARG A 75 -8.27 17.90 -1.58
CA ARG A 75 -6.84 17.79 -1.87
C ARG A 75 -6.03 17.30 -0.68
N VAL A 76 -6.35 17.77 0.53
CA VAL A 76 -5.66 17.30 1.75
C VAL A 76 -6.00 15.84 2.04
N LEU A 77 -7.25 15.42 1.83
CA LEU A 77 -7.65 14.01 1.97
C LEU A 77 -6.92 13.11 0.97
N VAL A 78 -6.86 13.52 -0.31
CA VAL A 78 -6.10 12.79 -1.35
C VAL A 78 -4.63 12.68 -0.96
N ALA A 79 -4.01 13.77 -0.47
CA ALA A 79 -2.63 13.74 -0.02
C ALA A 79 -2.42 12.78 1.18
N ALA A 80 -3.36 12.73 2.12
CA ALA A 80 -3.30 11.83 3.27
C ALA A 80 -3.38 10.35 2.84
N VAL A 81 -4.21 10.02 1.85
CA VAL A 81 -4.30 8.67 1.28
C VAL A 81 -3.06 8.33 0.45
N ALA A 82 -2.54 9.28 -0.34
CA ALA A 82 -1.35 9.06 -1.15
C ALA A 82 -0.09 8.80 -0.30
N ALA A 83 -0.01 9.35 0.92
CA ALA A 83 1.07 9.07 1.85
C ALA A 83 1.08 7.60 2.37
N CYS A 84 0.03 6.82 2.10
CA CYS A 84 -0.13 5.43 2.53
C CYS A 84 0.20 4.39 1.44
N GLN A 85 0.52 4.83 0.23
CA GLN A 85 0.87 3.94 -0.90
C GLN A 85 2.37 3.70 -0.94
#